data_AF-A0A8S0FUX1-F1
#
_entry.id   AF-A0A8S0FUX1-F1
#
_cell.length_a   1.000
_cell.length_b   1.000
_cell.length_c   1.000
_cell.angle_alpha   90.00
_cell.angle_beta   90.00
_cell.angle_gamma   90.00
#
_symmetry.space_group_name_H-M   'P 1'
#
loop_
_entity.id
_entity.type
_entity.pdbx_description
1 polymer ?
#
loop_
_entity_poly.entity_id
_entity_poly.type
_entity_poly.pdbx_seq_one_letter_code
_entity_poly.pdbx_strand_id
1 'polypeptide(L)'
;MSTIATSLGSNIGYMKNTISERIRNRRKDVGLTQQQVAKAIGISRVSVTKWENGSSKPDGENLYLLSKLLSKSPEWILYGKDGHDKTDDLRLNQYPYISDNIARLPVLTWEQAGYWVI
;
A
#
# COMPACT_ATOMS: atom_id res chain seq x y z
N MET A 1 -3.82 5.74 -56.77
CA MET A 1 -3.82 4.32 -56.40
C MET A 1 -3.28 4.16 -54.99
N SER A 2 -4.12 3.66 -54.08
CA SER A 2 -3.86 2.91 -52.83
C SER A 2 -2.67 3.31 -51.94
N THR A 3 -2.93 3.94 -50.78
CA THR A 3 -3.11 3.30 -49.45
C THR A 3 -1.81 2.78 -48.82
N ILE A 4 -1.29 3.49 -47.81
CA ILE A 4 -1.34 3.04 -46.41
C ILE A 4 -1.05 4.23 -45.48
N ALA A 5 -2.14 4.80 -44.96
CA ALA A 5 -2.12 5.44 -43.66
C ALA A 5 -1.74 4.38 -42.63
N THR A 6 -0.51 4.39 -42.13
CA THR A 6 -0.24 3.82 -40.81
C THR A 6 -0.18 4.97 -39.84
N SER A 7 -1.40 5.35 -39.42
CA SER A 7 -1.65 6.00 -38.15
C SER A 7 -0.82 5.26 -37.10
N LEU A 8 0.28 5.87 -36.64
CA LEU A 8 0.86 5.54 -35.35
C LEU A 8 -0.15 6.06 -34.33
N GLY A 9 -1.20 5.25 -34.14
CA GLY A 9 -2.19 5.44 -33.12
C GLY A 9 -1.46 5.62 -31.81
N SER A 10 -1.70 6.77 -31.20
CA SER A 10 -1.69 7.05 -29.77
C SER A 10 -2.02 5.81 -28.93
N ASN A 11 -1.05 4.91 -28.73
CA ASN A 11 -1.25 3.66 -27.99
C ASN A 11 0.02 3.12 -27.33
N ILE A 12 0.89 4.02 -26.89
CA ILE A 12 1.64 3.78 -25.66
C ILE A 12 0.95 4.66 -24.63
N GLY A 13 -0.17 4.15 -24.12
CA GLY A 13 -0.83 4.72 -22.96
C GLY A 13 0.20 4.75 -21.85
N TYR A 14 0.80 5.92 -21.63
CA TYR A 14 1.64 6.21 -20.48
C TYR A 14 0.95 5.60 -19.26
N MET A 15 1.59 4.58 -18.67
CA MET A 15 1.08 3.82 -17.54
C MET A 15 0.88 4.76 -16.35
N LYS A 16 -0.26 5.42 -16.31
CA LYS A 16 -0.81 6.03 -15.10
C LYS A 16 -1.26 4.87 -14.22
N ASN A 17 -0.30 4.28 -13.51
CA ASN A 17 -0.53 3.32 -12.46
C ASN A 17 -1.16 4.06 -11.26
N THR A 18 -2.43 4.42 -11.40
CA THR A 18 -3.21 5.13 -10.40
C THR A 18 -3.87 4.13 -9.45
N ILE A 19 -4.23 4.58 -8.24
CA ILE A 19 -5.01 3.79 -7.26
C ILE A 19 -6.20 3.11 -7.93
N SER A 20 -6.93 3.88 -8.74
CA SER A 20 -8.20 3.49 -9.36
C SER A 20 -8.02 2.31 -10.30
N GLU A 21 -6.99 2.40 -11.15
CA GLU A 21 -6.68 1.38 -12.14
C GLU A 21 -6.12 0.11 -11.47
N ARG A 22 -5.33 0.24 -10.40
CA ARG A 22 -4.87 -0.92 -9.61
C ARG A 22 -6.02 -1.69 -8.98
N ILE A 23 -6.95 -0.98 -8.34
CA ILE A 23 -8.13 -1.61 -7.73
C ILE A 23 -8.94 -2.34 -8.80
N ARG A 24 -9.20 -1.68 -9.93
CA ARG A 24 -9.97 -2.26 -11.04
C ARG A 24 -9.29 -3.50 -11.62
N ASN A 25 -7.99 -3.43 -11.90
CA ASN A 25 -7.24 -4.53 -12.50
C ASN A 25 -7.16 -5.70 -11.55
N ARG A 26 -6.81 -5.46 -10.28
CA ARG A 26 -6.75 -6.53 -9.29
C ARG A 26 -8.11 -7.18 -9.04
N ARG A 27 -9.19 -6.40 -9.02
CA ARG A 27 -10.54 -6.95 -8.91
C ARG A 27 -10.85 -7.91 -10.07
N LYS A 28 -10.49 -7.52 -11.30
CA LYS A 28 -10.67 -8.38 -12.49
C LYS A 28 -9.80 -9.64 -12.41
N ASP A 29 -8.57 -9.54 -11.93
CA ASP A 29 -7.67 -10.69 -11.77
C ASP A 29 -8.22 -11.73 -10.78
N VAL A 30 -8.92 -11.28 -9.74
CA VAL A 30 -9.59 -12.16 -8.75
C VAL A 30 -10.98 -12.61 -9.25
N GLY A 31 -11.44 -12.14 -10.41
CA GLY A 31 -12.73 -12.53 -11.00
C GLY A 31 -13.95 -11.94 -10.29
N LEU A 32 -13.79 -10.87 -9.51
CA LEU A 32 -14.88 -10.26 -8.76
C LEU A 32 -15.60 -9.17 -9.57
N THR A 33 -16.91 -9.07 -9.41
CA THR A 33 -17.70 -7.93 -9.89
C THR A 33 -17.66 -6.78 -8.88
N GLN A 34 -17.93 -5.55 -9.33
CA GLN A 34 -18.06 -4.40 -8.43
C GLN A 34 -19.15 -4.62 -7.36
N GLN A 35 -20.24 -5.30 -7.72
CA GLN A 35 -21.33 -5.63 -6.79
C GLN A 35 -20.88 -6.63 -5.71
N GLN A 36 -20.06 -7.63 -6.07
CA GLN A 36 -19.50 -8.58 -5.11
C GLN A 36 -18.51 -7.89 -4.15
N VAL A 37 -17.66 -7.00 -4.65
CA VAL A 37 -16.76 -6.20 -3.80
C VAL A 37 -17.57 -5.34 -2.82
N ALA A 38 -18.59 -4.64 -3.32
CA ALA A 38 -19.47 -3.82 -2.50
C ALA A 38 -20.17 -4.64 -1.40
N LYS A 39 -20.69 -5.82 -1.75
CA LYS A 39 -21.34 -6.74 -0.81
C LYS A 39 -20.37 -7.29 0.24
N ALA A 40 -19.13 -7.60 -0.14
CA ALA A 40 -18.12 -8.13 0.77
C ALA A 40 -17.62 -7.08 1.77
N ILE A 41 -17.52 -5.81 1.36
CA ILE A 41 -17.07 -4.70 2.22
C ILE A 41 -18.25 -4.09 3.01
N GLY A 42 -19.49 -4.27 2.56
CA GLY A 42 -20.67 -3.70 3.20
C GLY A 42 -20.99 -2.27 2.78
N ILE A 43 -20.61 -1.88 1.56
CA ILE A 43 -20.79 -0.52 1.01
C ILE A 43 -21.67 -0.51 -0.24
N SER A 44 -22.00 0.68 -0.71
CA SER A 44 -22.72 0.84 -1.99
C SER A 44 -21.83 0.46 -3.18
N ARG A 45 -22.42 -0.14 -4.23
CA ARG A 45 -21.73 -0.37 -5.52
C ARG A 45 -21.18 0.93 -6.12
N VAL A 46 -21.88 2.04 -5.92
CA VAL A 46 -21.47 3.36 -6.41
C VAL A 46 -20.14 3.79 -5.79
N SER A 47 -19.88 3.47 -4.52
CA SER A 47 -18.60 3.74 -3.86
C SER A 47 -17.44 3.03 -4.59
N VAL A 48 -17.61 1.74 -4.92
CA VAL A 48 -16.63 0.97 -5.67
C VAL A 48 -16.39 1.58 -7.07
N THR A 49 -17.45 1.98 -7.77
CA THR A 49 -17.33 2.67 -9.06
C THR A 49 -16.53 3.98 -8.94
N LYS A 50 -16.79 4.79 -7.90
CA LYS A 50 -16.05 6.03 -7.67
C LYS A 50 -14.58 5.78 -7.39
N TRP A 51 -14.23 4.71 -6.68
CA TRP A 51 -12.84 4.31 -6.46
C TRP A 51 -12.16 3.91 -7.77
N GLU A 52 -12.79 3.07 -8.58
CA GLU A 52 -12.22 2.61 -9.85
C GLU A 52 -12.16 3.69 -10.93
N ASN A 53 -12.96 4.75 -10.82
CA ASN A 53 -12.91 5.91 -11.71
C ASN A 53 -12.01 7.03 -11.17
N GLY A 54 -11.47 6.90 -9.95
CA GLY A 54 -10.62 7.92 -9.31
C GLY A 54 -11.36 9.16 -8.80
N SER A 55 -12.69 9.12 -8.75
CA SER A 55 -13.50 10.21 -8.19
C SER A 55 -13.41 10.30 -6.66
N SER A 56 -13.08 9.19 -5.99
CA SER A 56 -12.86 9.15 -4.54
C SER A 56 -11.84 8.07 -4.20
N LYS A 57 -11.25 8.14 -3.00
CA LYS A 57 -10.35 7.10 -2.48
C LYS A 57 -11.07 6.29 -1.40
N PRO A 58 -10.70 5.01 -1.20
CA PRO A 58 -11.13 4.27 -0.02
C PRO A 58 -10.56 4.96 1.24
N ASP A 59 -11.39 5.10 2.27
CA ASP A 59 -10.95 5.55 3.60
C ASP A 59 -10.15 4.44 4.33
N GLY A 60 -9.67 4.69 5.55
CA GLY A 60 -8.81 3.74 6.27
C GLY A 60 -9.45 2.37 6.51
N GLU A 61 -10.72 2.34 6.92
CA GLU A 61 -11.44 1.09 7.20
C GLU A 61 -11.76 0.33 5.91
N ASN A 62 -12.29 1.03 4.91
CA ASN A 62 -12.59 0.47 3.61
C ASN A 62 -11.33 0.01 2.87
N LEU A 63 -10.22 0.73 3.00
CA LEU A 63 -8.92 0.35 2.44
C LEU A 63 -8.43 -0.95 3.08
N TYR A 64 -8.55 -1.07 4.40
CA TYR A 64 -8.18 -2.29 5.11
C TYR A 64 -9.05 -3.49 4.66
N LEU A 65 -10.37 -3.33 4.61
CA LEU A 65 -11.27 -4.38 4.13
C LEU A 65 -11.00 -4.78 2.66
N LEU A 66 -10.76 -3.78 1.80
CA LEU A 66 -10.39 -3.99 0.41
C LEU A 66 -9.05 -4.74 0.28
N SER A 67 -8.08 -4.43 1.14
CA SER A 67 -6.78 -5.11 1.19
C SER A 67 -6.93 -6.61 1.48
N LYS A 68 -7.80 -6.96 2.44
CA LYS A 68 -8.13 -8.35 2.77
C LYS A 68 -8.82 -9.05 1.60
N LEU A 69 -9.81 -8.40 1.00
CA LEU A 69 -10.57 -8.97 -0.12
C LEU A 69 -9.69 -9.23 -1.36
N LEU A 70 -8.79 -8.30 -1.68
CA LEU A 70 -7.91 -8.40 -2.85
C LEU A 70 -6.62 -9.20 -2.57
N SER A 71 -6.42 -9.64 -1.32
CA SER A 71 -5.20 -10.30 -0.84
C SER A 71 -3.93 -9.50 -1.17
N LYS A 72 -4.00 -8.18 -0.96
CA LYS A 72 -2.91 -7.23 -1.21
C LYS A 72 -2.76 -6.29 -0.03
N SER A 73 -1.57 -5.69 0.12
CA SER A 73 -1.35 -4.74 1.21
C SER A 73 -2.03 -3.39 0.91
N PRO A 74 -2.46 -2.63 1.94
CA PRO A 74 -2.93 -1.26 1.77
C PRO A 74 -1.93 -0.38 1.00
N GLU A 75 -0.63 -0.56 1.25
CA GLU A 75 0.46 0.15 0.58
C GLU A 75 0.51 -0.18 -0.91
N TRP A 76 0.28 -1.44 -1.29
CA TRP A 76 0.18 -1.83 -2.69
C TRP A 76 -0.99 -1.14 -3.38
N ILE A 77 -2.14 -1.06 -2.70
CA ILE A 77 -3.30 -0.35 -3.25
C ILE A 77 -2.95 1.13 -3.44
N LEU A 78 -2.34 1.79 -2.45
CA LEU A 78 -2.06 3.22 -2.46
C LEU A 78 -0.92 3.64 -3.39
N TYR A 79 0.16 2.86 -3.44
CA TYR A 79 1.42 3.25 -4.09
C TYR A 79 1.86 2.30 -5.21
N GLY A 80 1.21 1.13 -5.35
CA GLY A 80 1.59 0.12 -6.34
C GLY A 80 2.91 -0.59 -6.01
N LYS A 81 3.43 -0.41 -4.80
CA LYS A 81 4.58 -1.13 -4.27
C LYS A 81 4.05 -2.16 -3.30
N ASP A 82 4.35 -3.44 -3.51
CA ASP A 82 4.06 -4.45 -2.50
C ASP A 82 4.88 -4.06 -1.26
N GLY A 83 4.21 -3.56 -0.23
CA GLY A 83 4.86 -3.39 1.07
C GLY A 83 5.30 -4.77 1.52
N HIS A 84 6.60 -4.90 1.81
CA HIS A 84 7.31 -6.08 2.29
C HIS A 84 7.77 -7.08 1.22
N ASP A 85 8.99 -6.86 0.71
CA ASP A 85 10.02 -7.88 0.93
C ASP A 85 10.00 -8.19 2.43
N LYS A 86 9.41 -9.32 2.81
CA LYS A 86 9.44 -9.84 4.19
C LYS A 86 10.85 -10.33 4.55
N THR A 87 11.89 -9.58 4.20
CA THR A 87 13.28 -9.90 4.52
C THR A 87 13.88 -8.99 5.60
N ASP A 88 13.20 -7.92 6.03
CA ASP A 88 13.75 -7.00 7.03
C ASP A 88 12.98 -6.93 8.36
N ASP A 89 11.73 -7.39 8.42
CA ASP A 89 10.99 -7.42 9.70
C ASP A 89 11.48 -8.54 10.65
N LEU A 90 12.39 -9.42 10.16
CA LEU A 90 13.16 -10.39 10.94
C LEU A 90 14.64 -10.02 11.08
N ARG A 91 15.05 -8.79 10.72
CA ARG A 91 16.35 -8.23 11.11
C ARG A 91 16.34 -7.54 12.48
N LEU A 92 15.41 -7.91 13.37
CA LEU A 92 15.65 -7.78 14.81
C LEU A 92 16.83 -8.65 15.29
N ASN A 93 17.30 -9.59 14.45
CA ASN A 93 18.53 -10.36 14.68
C ASN A 93 19.82 -9.61 14.29
N GLN A 94 19.74 -8.30 13.97
CA GLN A 94 20.93 -7.44 13.85
C GLN A 94 20.97 -6.33 14.90
N TYR A 95 20.21 -6.44 15.99
CA TYR A 95 20.80 -6.04 17.27
C TYR A 95 21.56 -7.27 17.77
N PRO A 96 22.91 -7.28 17.72
CA PRO A 96 23.59 -8.16 18.66
C PRO A 96 23.03 -7.74 20.01
N TYR A 97 22.36 -8.64 20.71
CA TYR A 97 22.25 -8.49 22.15
C TYR A 97 23.65 -8.10 22.61
N ILE A 98 23.77 -6.94 23.25
CA ILE A 98 24.92 -6.66 24.10
C ILE A 98 24.79 -7.69 25.23
N SER A 99 25.12 -8.96 24.94
CA SER A 99 24.81 -10.07 25.85
C SER A 99 25.79 -10.14 27.01
N ASP A 100 26.86 -9.33 26.98
CA ASP A 100 27.95 -9.56 27.91
C ASP A 100 28.13 -8.43 28.94
N ASN A 101 27.35 -7.33 28.91
CA ASN A 101 27.51 -6.27 29.94
C ASN A 101 26.39 -5.19 30.10
N ILE A 102 25.11 -5.47 29.87
CA ILE A 102 24.04 -4.46 30.14
C ILE A 102 23.82 -4.22 31.66
N ALA A 103 24.44 -5.01 32.53
CA ALA A 103 24.26 -4.94 33.98
C ALA A 103 24.84 -3.68 34.68
N ARG A 104 25.36 -2.68 33.94
CA ARG A 104 25.92 -1.44 34.53
C ARG A 104 25.62 -0.19 33.70
N LEU A 105 24.40 -0.02 33.20
CA LEU A 105 23.97 1.33 32.84
C LEU A 105 23.76 2.09 34.16
N PRO A 106 24.55 3.15 34.45
CA PRO A 106 24.23 3.99 35.59
C PRO A 106 22.84 4.57 35.32
N VAL A 107 21.96 4.47 36.33
CA VAL A 107 20.69 5.18 36.29
C VAL A 107 21.02 6.66 36.31
N LEU A 108 21.04 7.30 35.13
CA LEU A 108 21.08 8.74 35.08
C LEU A 108 19.71 9.20 35.57
N THR A 109 19.67 9.73 36.80
CA THR A 109 18.45 10.39 37.24
C THR A 109 18.23 11.60 36.34
N TRP A 110 16.97 12.00 36.17
CA TRP A 110 16.59 13.18 35.40
C TRP A 110 17.24 14.48 35.92
N GLU A 111 17.88 14.46 37.09
CA GLU A 111 18.70 15.53 37.65
C GLU A 111 20.12 15.61 37.03
N GLN A 112 20.68 14.49 36.54
CA GLN A 112 22.06 14.44 35.99
C GLN A 112 22.15 14.89 34.52
N ALA A 113 21.05 14.80 33.75
CA ALA A 113 21.02 15.24 32.35
C ALA A 113 21.06 16.76 32.19
N GLY A 114 20.86 17.53 33.27
CA GLY A 114 20.91 19.00 33.27
C GLY A 114 22.33 19.60 33.14
N TYR A 115 23.39 18.80 33.29
CA TYR A 115 24.78 19.31 33.25
C TYR A 115 25.38 19.43 31.85
N TRP A 116 24.69 19.02 30.79
CA TRP A 116 25.18 19.08 29.39
C TRP A 116 24.63 20.26 28.59
N VAL A 117 23.92 21.18 29.25
CA VAL A 117 23.49 22.46 28.65
C VAL A 117 24.05 23.60 29.49
N ILE A 118 25.36 23.79 29.42
CA ILE A 118 26.07 25.05 29.70
C ILE A 118 27.36 25.09 28.88
#